data_AF-A0A182YPS6-F1
#
_entry.id   AF-A0A182YPS6-F1
#
_cell.length_a   1.000
_cell.length_b   1.000
_cell.length_c   1.000
_cell.angle_alpha   90.00
_cell.angle_beta   90.00
_cell.angle_gamma   90.00
#
_symmetry.space_group_name_H-M   'P 1'
#
loop_
_entity.id
_entity.type
_entity.pdbx_description
1 polymer ?
#
loop_
_entity_poly.entity_id
_entity_poly.type
_entity_poly.pdbx_seq_one_letter_code
_entity_poly.pdbx_strand_id
1 'polypeptide(L)'
;MLRLLEDKEKVSNIFRTARIQGLDTFEGLMLFGKDCCYIVDGFTLLCNREIHDIDSLPPESFDPILPSTTAANCSMSRNIRQSSKIFYEDIREIHKRRYLLQPIALEIFCGNGQNYLLSFPQKVRNKVFQKVTTMATQIAR
;
A
#
# COMPACT_ATOMS: atom_id res chain seq x y z
N MET A 1 6.38 17.73 -1.05
CA MET A 1 6.05 16.36 -0.56
C MET A 1 4.98 16.35 0.55
N LEU A 2 4.91 17.37 1.43
CA LEU A 2 3.96 17.50 2.57
C LEU A 2 2.49 17.77 2.21
N ARG A 3 2.07 17.66 0.95
CA ARG A 3 0.75 18.13 0.47
C ARG A 3 -0.31 17.03 0.30
N LEU A 4 0.02 15.78 0.64
CA LEU A 4 -0.88 14.63 0.51
C LEU A 4 -1.57 14.22 1.81
N LEU A 5 -1.02 14.61 2.94
CA LEU A 5 -1.61 14.38 4.25
C LEU A 5 -2.40 15.63 4.64
N GLU A 6 -3.53 15.46 5.31
CA GLU A 6 -4.28 16.61 5.81
C GLU A 6 -3.44 17.40 6.82
N ASP A 7 -3.64 18.72 6.87
CA ASP A 7 -2.91 19.58 7.78
C ASP A 7 -3.04 19.07 9.22
N LYS A 8 -1.89 18.74 9.84
CA LYS A 8 -1.72 18.20 11.21
C LYS A 8 -1.89 16.69 11.39
N GLU A 9 -2.03 15.91 10.32
CA GLU A 9 -2.10 14.45 10.47
C GLU A 9 -0.73 13.83 10.82
N LYS A 10 -0.68 13.08 11.92
CA LYS A 10 0.52 12.38 12.37
C LYS A 10 0.48 10.93 11.88
N VAL A 11 1.37 10.60 10.95
CA VAL A 11 1.55 9.21 10.49
C VAL A 11 2.28 8.40 11.56
N SER A 12 1.66 7.31 11.99
CA SER A 12 2.19 6.41 13.02
C SER A 12 3.09 5.32 12.44
N ASN A 13 2.74 4.78 11.28
CA ASN A 13 3.46 3.70 10.62
C ASN A 13 3.42 3.85 9.10
N ILE A 14 4.51 3.45 8.45
CA ILE A 14 4.68 3.46 7.00
C ILE A 14 5.09 2.06 6.57
N PHE A 15 4.41 1.53 5.56
CA PHE A 15 4.75 0.25 4.94
C PHE A 15 4.89 0.41 3.44
N ARG A 16 5.92 -0.20 2.87
CA ARG A 16 6.00 -0.39 1.42
C ARG A 16 4.87 -1.30 0.97
N THR A 17 4.20 -0.94 -0.12
CA THR A 17 3.10 -1.69 -0.71
C THR A 17 3.12 -1.56 -2.22
N ALA A 18 2.54 -2.50 -2.93
CA ALA A 18 2.19 -2.32 -4.34
C ALA A 18 0.70 -2.55 -4.54
N ARG A 19 0.01 -1.60 -5.16
CA ARG A 19 -1.40 -1.68 -5.50
C ARG A 19 -1.58 -2.45 -6.80
N ILE A 20 -2.49 -3.41 -6.82
CA ILE A 20 -2.78 -4.25 -7.98
C ILE A 20 -4.12 -3.83 -8.56
N GLN A 21 -4.13 -3.54 -9.86
CA GLN A 21 -5.34 -3.20 -10.60
C GLN A 21 -5.36 -3.95 -11.92
N GLY A 22 -6.19 -4.99 -12.01
CA GLY A 22 -6.16 -5.90 -13.16
C GLY A 22 -4.79 -6.56 -13.29
N LEU A 23 -4.09 -6.29 -14.39
CA LEU A 23 -2.73 -6.77 -14.65
C LEU A 23 -1.66 -5.74 -14.28
N ASP A 24 -2.04 -4.51 -13.94
CA ASP A 24 -1.10 -3.45 -13.60
C ASP A 24 -0.76 -3.48 -12.12
N THR A 25 0.48 -3.11 -11.81
CA THR A 25 0.95 -2.96 -10.44
C THR A 25 1.63 -1.61 -10.26
N PHE A 26 1.33 -0.95 -9.14
CA PHE A 26 1.84 0.36 -8.79
C PHE A 26 2.55 0.27 -7.44
N GLU A 27 3.89 0.35 -7.41
CA GLU A 27 4.63 0.44 -6.16
C GLU A 27 4.38 1.77 -5.45
N GLY A 28 4.36 1.73 -4.12
CA GLY A 28 3.93 2.83 -3.31
C GLY A 28 4.11 2.59 -1.81
N LEU A 29 3.43 3.43 -1.04
CA LEU A 29 3.43 3.41 0.41
C LEU A 29 2.00 3.33 0.96
N MET A 30 1.86 2.58 2.05
CA MET A 30 0.69 2.59 2.92
C MET A 30 1.04 3.34 4.21
N LEU A 31 0.35 4.45 4.47
CA LEU A 31 0.58 5.32 5.63
C LEU A 31 -0.59 5.19 6.61
N PHE A 32 -0.31 4.99 7.89
CA PHE A 32 -1.32 4.88 8.94
C PHE A 32 -1.44 6.20 9.69
N GLY A 33 -2.54 6.93 9.47
CA GLY A 33 -2.92 8.09 10.25
C GLY A 33 -3.62 7.70 11.55
N LYS A 34 -4.34 8.66 12.13
CA LYS A 34 -5.09 8.44 13.38
C LYS A 34 -6.45 7.78 13.09
N ASP A 35 -7.19 8.35 12.15
CA ASP A 35 -8.57 7.97 11.84
C ASP A 35 -8.71 7.38 10.43
N CYS A 36 -7.62 7.40 9.65
CA CYS A 36 -7.59 6.89 8.28
C CYS A 36 -6.21 6.29 7.91
N CYS A 37 -6.16 5.55 6.81
CA CYS A 37 -4.92 5.19 6.13
C CYS A 37 -4.88 5.74 4.70
N TYR A 38 -3.65 5.93 4.21
CA TYR A 38 -3.39 6.42 2.86
C TYR A 38 -2.64 5.37 2.06
N ILE A 39 -2.96 5.25 0.78
CA ILE A 39 -2.23 4.46 -0.21
C ILE A 39 -1.74 5.44 -1.26
N VAL A 40 -0.42 5.53 -1.44
CA VAL A 40 0.21 6.50 -2.33
C VAL A 40 1.18 5.79 -3.26
N ASP A 41 0.93 5.87 -4.56
CA ASP A 41 1.80 5.27 -5.58
C ASP A 41 3.03 6.15 -5.90
N GLY A 42 4.07 5.55 -6.46
CA GLY A 42 5.26 6.24 -6.96
C GLY A 42 6.33 6.56 -5.90
N PHE A 43 6.14 6.10 -4.67
CA PHE A 43 7.09 6.33 -3.58
C PHE A 43 7.56 5.02 -2.96
N THR A 44 8.81 5.00 -2.52
CA THR A 44 9.38 3.88 -1.77
C THR A 44 10.01 4.38 -0.46
N LEU A 45 10.20 3.45 0.48
CA LEU A 45 10.82 3.70 1.77
C LEU A 45 12.18 2.99 1.80
N LEU A 46 13.25 3.77 1.86
CA LEU A 46 14.61 3.24 1.92
C LEU A 46 14.95 2.72 3.33
N CYS A 47 16.08 2.02 3.46
CA CYS A 47 16.55 1.46 4.73
C CYS A 47 16.83 2.53 5.80
N ASN A 48 17.20 3.74 5.40
CA ASN A 48 17.36 4.91 6.26
C ASN A 48 16.02 5.53 6.72
N ARG A 49 14.88 4.93 6.33
CA ARG A 49 13.50 5.39 6.60
C ARG A 49 13.13 6.69 5.92
N GLU A 50 13.85 7.09 4.87
CA GLU A 50 13.47 8.21 4.03
C GLU A 50 12.53 7.75 2.91
N ILE A 51 11.57 8.62 2.60
CA ILE A 51 10.64 8.44 1.49
C ILE A 51 11.27 9.08 0.25
N HIS A 52 11.41 8.29 -0.80
CA HIS A 52 11.96 8.73 -2.07
C HIS A 52 10.97 8.46 -3.20
N ASP A 53 11.00 9.32 -4.21
CA ASP A 53 10.28 9.09 -5.47
C ASP A 53 10.99 7.97 -6.24
N ILE A 54 10.24 6.95 -6.64
CA ILE A 54 10.78 5.78 -7.34
C ILE A 54 11.42 6.19 -8.67
N ASP A 55 10.84 7.16 -9.38
CA ASP A 55 11.36 7.60 -10.68
C ASP A 55 12.66 8.41 -10.57
N SER A 56 12.97 8.95 -9.38
CA SER A 56 14.23 9.66 -9.12
C SER A 56 15.38 8.74 -8.71
N LEU A 57 15.08 7.48 -8.40
CA LEU A 57 16.03 6.54 -7.86
C LEU A 57 16.71 5.72 -8.97
N PRO A 58 18.03 5.45 -8.87
CA PRO A 58 18.66 4.52 -9.79
C PRO A 58 18.11 3.10 -9.57
N PRO A 59 17.99 2.26 -10.63
CA PRO A 59 17.34 0.95 -10.57
C PRO A 59 17.89 -0.03 -9.51
N GLU A 60 19.12 0.17 -9.05
CA GLU A 60 19.78 -0.70 -8.07
C GLU A 60 19.61 -0.24 -6.62
N SER A 61 18.97 0.90 -6.38
CA SER A 61 18.91 1.50 -5.04
C SER A 61 17.78 0.99 -4.15
N PHE A 62 16.81 0.25 -4.69
CA PHE A 62 15.73 -0.33 -3.90
C PHE A 62 15.31 -1.72 -4.41
N ASP A 63 14.99 -2.60 -3.47
CA ASP A 63 14.53 -3.96 -3.75
C ASP A 63 13.04 -3.96 -4.11
N PRO A 64 12.61 -4.31 -5.34
CA PRO A 64 11.21 -4.27 -5.74
C PRO A 64 10.33 -5.20 -4.90
N ILE A 65 9.07 -4.83 -4.69
CA ILE A 65 8.13 -5.64 -3.89
C ILE A 65 7.76 -6.93 -4.63
N LEU A 66 7.73 -6.87 -5.96
CA LEU A 66 7.35 -7.97 -6.83
C LEU A 66 8.53 -8.39 -7.71
N PRO A 67 8.64 -9.69 -8.05
CA PRO A 67 9.72 -10.19 -8.88
C PRO A 67 9.69 -9.59 -10.29
N SER A 68 10.88 -9.32 -10.84
CA SER A 68 11.12 -8.61 -12.11
C SER A 68 10.50 -9.25 -13.34
N THR A 69 10.20 -10.55 -13.31
CA THR A 69 9.47 -11.25 -14.39
C THR A 69 8.07 -10.68 -14.63
N THR A 70 7.49 -10.06 -13.60
CA THR A 70 6.23 -9.32 -13.67
C THR A 70 6.45 -7.90 -14.18
N ALA A 71 7.58 -7.24 -13.85
CA ALA A 71 7.85 -5.85 -14.23
C ALA A 71 8.04 -5.62 -15.74
N ALA A 72 8.40 -6.67 -16.50
CA ALA A 72 8.50 -6.61 -17.96
C ALA A 72 7.15 -6.78 -18.69
N ASN A 73 6.15 -7.39 -18.02
CA ASN A 73 4.85 -7.75 -18.62
C ASN A 73 3.66 -6.97 -18.02
N CYS A 74 3.79 -6.51 -16.78
CA CYS A 74 2.90 -5.56 -16.16
C CYS A 74 3.38 -4.18 -16.56
N SER A 75 2.52 -3.38 -17.18
CA SER A 75 2.86 -1.98 -17.36
C SER A 75 3.02 -1.39 -15.95
N MET A 76 4.27 -1.11 -15.55
CA MET A 76 4.51 -0.15 -14.47
C MET A 76 4.03 1.17 -15.05
N SER A 77 2.71 1.40 -14.94
CA SER A 77 2.04 2.54 -15.55
C SER A 77 2.50 3.78 -14.79
N ARG A 78 3.63 4.30 -15.26
CA ARG A 78 4.32 5.49 -14.75
C ARG A 78 3.43 6.75 -14.78
N ASN A 79 2.31 6.70 -15.51
CA ASN A 79 1.47 7.86 -15.80
C ASN A 79 0.17 7.96 -14.98
N ILE A 80 -0.16 6.97 -14.13
CA ILE A 80 -1.36 7.05 -13.27
C ILE A 80 -0.98 6.80 -11.81
N ARG A 81 -0.22 7.74 -11.23
CA ARG A 81 0.00 7.76 -9.78
C ARG A 81 -1.32 8.08 -9.08
N GLN A 82 -1.78 7.22 -8.19
CA GLN A 82 -2.95 7.48 -7.37
C GLN A 82 -2.57 7.70 -5.92
N SER A 83 -3.39 8.52 -5.26
CA SER A 83 -3.40 8.67 -3.81
C SER A 83 -4.80 8.46 -3.31
N SER A 84 -5.00 7.41 -2.52
CA SER A 84 -6.29 7.08 -1.92
C SER A 84 -6.24 7.26 -0.42
N LYS A 85 -7.31 7.81 0.16
CA LYS A 85 -7.54 7.91 1.60
C LYS A 85 -8.70 6.98 1.95
N ILE A 86 -8.50 6.14 2.96
CA ILE A 86 -9.51 5.20 3.46
C ILE A 86 -9.71 5.48 4.94
N PHE A 87 -10.91 5.92 5.32
CA PHE A 87 -11.26 6.04 6.72
C PHE A 87 -11.45 4.67 7.36
N TYR A 88 -11.01 4.50 8.60
CA TYR A 88 -11.11 3.19 9.26
C TYR A 88 -12.57 2.78 9.50
N GLU A 89 -13.48 3.74 9.65
CA GLU A 89 -14.93 3.50 9.76
C GLU A 89 -15.58 2.99 8.46
N ASP A 90 -14.96 3.28 7.31
CA ASP A 90 -15.45 2.83 6.02
C ASP A 90 -15.04 1.40 5.69
N ILE A 91 -14.03 0.85 6.38
CA ILE A 91 -13.56 -0.50 6.11
C ILE A 91 -14.57 -1.52 6.64
N ARG A 92 -15.06 -2.37 5.74
CA ARG A 92 -16.04 -3.43 6.06
C ARG A 92 -15.38 -4.77 6.24
N GLU A 93 -14.49 -5.13 5.31
CA GLU A 93 -13.85 -6.43 5.31
C GLU A 93 -12.37 -6.30 4.92
N ILE A 94 -11.54 -7.17 5.48
CA ILE A 94 -10.13 -7.29 5.12
C ILE A 94 -9.80 -8.76 4.95
N HIS A 95 -9.37 -9.13 3.75
CA HIS A 95 -9.06 -10.52 3.41
C HIS A 95 -7.56 -10.72 3.21
N LYS A 96 -7.02 -11.77 3.82
CA LYS A 96 -5.67 -12.25 3.51
C LYS A 96 -5.69 -12.96 2.16
N ARG A 97 -4.98 -12.42 1.18
CA ARG A 97 -4.89 -12.95 -0.17
C ARG A 97 -3.51 -13.51 -0.47
N ARG A 98 -3.44 -14.25 -1.56
CA ARG A 98 -2.19 -14.59 -2.24
C ARG A 98 -2.09 -13.76 -3.51
N TYR A 99 -0.88 -13.37 -3.87
CA TYR A 99 -0.58 -12.75 -5.15
C TYR A 99 0.69 -13.42 -5.69
N LEU A 100 0.69 -13.78 -6.99
CA LEU A 100 1.73 -14.63 -7.60
C LEU A 100 2.01 -15.90 -6.78
N LEU A 101 0.94 -16.56 -6.30
CA LEU A 101 0.95 -17.74 -5.43
C LEU A 101 1.58 -17.53 -4.03
N GLN A 102 2.09 -16.33 -3.74
CA GLN A 102 2.72 -15.99 -2.47
C GLN A 102 1.72 -15.37 -1.48
N PRO A 103 1.78 -15.70 -0.18
CA PRO A 103 0.90 -15.14 0.85
C PRO A 103 1.32 -13.72 1.27
N ILE A 104 1.33 -12.80 0.30
CA ILE A 104 1.89 -11.44 0.46
C ILE A 104 0.86 -10.33 0.28
N ALA A 105 -0.40 -10.65 -0.02
CA ALA A 105 -1.41 -9.64 -0.34
C ALA A 105 -2.52 -9.53 0.71
N LEU A 106 -3.09 -8.33 0.82
CA LEU A 106 -4.34 -8.05 1.52
C LEU A 106 -5.31 -7.40 0.55
N GLU A 107 -6.58 -7.71 0.72
CA GLU A 107 -7.67 -7.03 0.00
C GLU A 107 -8.56 -6.34 1.02
N ILE A 108 -8.70 -5.02 0.91
CA ILE A 108 -9.52 -4.19 1.78
C ILE A 108 -10.79 -3.83 1.02
N PHE A 109 -11.96 -4.07 1.61
CA PHE A 109 -13.26 -3.71 1.06
C PHE A 109 -13.88 -2.58 1.88
N CYS A 110 -14.26 -1.50 1.21
CA CYS A 110 -14.84 -0.31 1.80
C CYS A 110 -16.37 -0.28 1.61
N GLY A 111 -17.07 0.42 2.49
CA GLY A 111 -18.54 0.52 2.49
C GLY A 111 -19.12 1.27 1.28
N ASN A 112 -18.29 2.05 0.59
CA ASN A 112 -18.64 2.72 -0.66
C ASN A 112 -18.53 1.82 -1.90
N GLY A 113 -18.22 0.53 -1.73
CA GLY A 113 -18.06 -0.45 -2.81
C GLY A 113 -16.67 -0.49 -3.45
N GLN A 114 -15.72 0.35 -3.00
CA GLN A 114 -14.33 0.28 -3.45
C GLN A 114 -13.58 -0.85 -2.76
N ASN A 115 -12.62 -1.43 -3.48
CA ASN A 115 -11.66 -2.38 -2.90
C ASN A 115 -10.22 -2.03 -3.28
N TYR A 116 -9.29 -2.44 -2.42
CA TYR A 116 -7.86 -2.22 -2.61
C TYR A 116 -7.12 -3.54 -2.41
N LEU A 117 -6.63 -4.12 -3.52
CA LEU A 117 -5.72 -5.25 -3.49
C LEU A 117 -4.28 -4.73 -3.39
N LEU A 118 -3.65 -5.01 -2.25
CA LEU A 118 -2.32 -4.51 -1.88
C LEU A 118 -1.39 -5.69 -1.63
N SER A 119 -0.22 -5.70 -2.28
CA SER A 119 0.86 -6.63 -2.01
C SER A 119 1.95 -5.96 -1.18
N PHE A 120 2.60 -6.73 -0.30
CA PHE A 120 3.61 -6.25 0.63
C PHE A 120 4.88 -7.08 0.49
N PRO A 121 6.05 -6.55 0.92
CA PRO A 121 7.25 -7.36 1.07
C PRO A 121 7.01 -8.59 1.95
N GLN A 122 7.82 -9.63 1.75
CA GLN A 122 7.68 -10.86 2.52
C GLN A 122 7.70 -10.60 4.03
N LYS A 123 6.92 -11.38 4.78
CA LYS A 123 6.78 -11.28 6.25
C LYS A 123 6.16 -9.96 6.76
N VAL A 124 5.75 -9.02 5.89
CA VAL A 124 5.12 -7.75 6.28
C VAL A 124 3.59 -7.86 6.34
N ARG A 125 2.96 -8.59 5.41
CA ARG A 125 1.50 -8.72 5.27
C ARG A 125 0.76 -8.93 6.60
N ASN A 126 1.20 -9.88 7.43
CA ASN A 126 0.51 -10.20 8.69
C ASN A 126 0.56 -9.05 9.71
N LYS A 127 1.66 -8.29 9.73
CA LYS A 127 1.80 -7.11 10.60
C LYS A 127 0.85 -6.01 10.16
N VAL A 128 0.75 -5.77 8.84
CA VAL A 128 -0.19 -4.80 8.28
C VAL A 128 -1.63 -5.22 8.57
N PHE A 129 -1.97 -6.50 8.35
CA PHE A 129 -3.30 -7.02 8.67
C PHE A 129 -3.71 -6.75 10.11
N GLN A 130 -2.87 -7.15 11.08
CA GLN A 130 -3.12 -6.90 12.50
C GLN A 130 -3.30 -5.41 12.78
N LYS A 131 -2.44 -4.56 12.22
CA LYS A 131 -2.52 -3.11 12.40
C LYS A 131 -3.83 -2.54 11.87
N VAL A 132 -4.23 -2.86 10.64
CA VAL A 132 -5.49 -2.34 10.07
C VAL A 132 -6.68 -2.84 10.89
N THR A 133 -6.73 -4.12 11.25
CA THR A 133 -7.82 -4.67 12.08
C THR A 133 -7.90 -4.01 13.46
N THR A 134 -6.77 -3.67 14.08
CA THR A 134 -6.78 -2.93 15.36
C THR A 134 -7.32 -1.51 15.21
N MET A 135 -7.02 -0.84 14.10
CA MET A 135 -7.47 0.54 13.86
C MET A 135 -8.93 0.60 13.38
N ALA A 136 -9.35 -0.35 12.53
CA ALA A 136 -10.71 -0.48 12.02
C ALA A 136 -11.58 -1.33 12.97
N THR A 137 -11.96 -0.71 14.08
CA THR A 137 -12.71 -1.32 15.17
C THR A 137 -14.09 -1.87 14.78
N GLN A 138 -14.64 -1.45 13.63
CA GLN A 138 -15.92 -1.91 13.10
C GLN A 138 -15.88 -3.34 12.55
N ILE A 139 -14.70 -3.90 12.28
CA ILE A 139 -14.54 -5.24 11.68
C ILE A 139 -14.80 -6.36 12.71
N ALA A 140 -14.86 -6.04 14.01
CA ALA A 140 -14.96 -7.00 15.11
C ALA A 140 -16.38 -7.16 15.70
N ARG A 141 -17.45 -6.84 14.96
CA ARG A 141 -18.83 -7.06 15.40
C ARG A 141 -19.62 -7.94 14.43
#